data_AF-A0AA47BVM6-F1
#
_entry.id   AF-A0AA47BVM6-F1
#
_cell.length_a   1.000
_cell.length_b   1.000
_cell.length_c   1.000
_cell.angle_alpha   90.00
_cell.angle_beta   90.00
_cell.angle_gamma   90.00
#
_symmetry.space_group_name_H-M   'P 1'
#
loop_
_entity.id
_entity.type
_entity.pdbx_description
1 polymer ?
#
loop_
_entity_poly.entity_id
_entity_poly.type
_entity_poly.pdbx_seq_one_letter_code
_entity_poly.pdbx_strand_id
1 'polypeptide(L)' 'NHRIRKITPAGVVSTFAGSTKGRTDGTGTEAQFNLPHSVAVDSEGNVYVADGFNHLIRKITPADRIEDRVVST' A
#
# COMPACT_ATOMS: atom_id res chain seq x y z
N ASN A 1 -10.40 -2.62 -5.83
CA ASN A 1 -10.95 -1.47 -5.06
C ASN A 1 -9.91 -0.41 -4.67
N HIS A 2 -8.73 -0.34 -5.31
CA HIS A 2 -7.72 0.71 -5.03
C HIS A 2 -7.27 0.77 -3.55
N ARG A 3 -7.23 -0.39 -2.88
CA ARG A 3 -6.99 -0.52 -1.45
C ARG A 3 -6.15 -1.76 -1.14
N ILE A 4 -5.36 -1.66 -0.08
CA ILE A 4 -4.66 -2.77 0.56
C ILE A 4 -5.49 -3.22 1.77
N ARG A 5 -5.67 -4.53 1.91
CA ARG A 5 -6.55 -5.13 2.92
C ARG A 5 -5.72 -5.87 3.96
N LYS A 6 -6.11 -5.74 5.22
CA LYS A 6 -5.54 -6.51 6.34
C LYS A 6 -6.58 -7.53 6.80
N ILE A 7 -6.12 -8.75 7.07
CA ILE A 7 -6.95 -9.84 7.57
C ILE A 7 -6.33 -10.35 8.86
N THR A 8 -7.12 -10.46 9.93
CA THR A 8 -6.66 -11.07 11.19
C THR A 8 -6.79 -12.59 11.14
N PRO A 9 -6.10 -13.35 12.01
CA PRO A 9 -6.31 -14.80 12.12
C PRO A 9 -7.75 -15.21 12.44
N ALA A 10 -8.53 -14.30 13.06
CA ALA A 10 -9.97 -14.47 13.30
C ALA A 10 -10.84 -14.20 12.05
N GLY A 11 -10.24 -13.90 10.90
CA GLY A 11 -10.94 -13.63 9.64
C GLY A 11 -11.51 -12.22 9.49
N VAL A 12 -11.18 -11.28 10.39
CA VAL A 12 -11.68 -9.90 10.31
C VAL A 12 -10.92 -9.15 9.21
N VAL A 13 -11.64 -8.61 8.22
CA VAL A 13 -11.06 -7.86 7.09
C VAL A 13 -11.26 -6.36 7.28
N SER A 14 -10.18 -5.58 7.29
CA SER A 14 -10.21 -4.12 7.32
C SER A 14 -9.48 -3.51 6.12
N THR A 15 -9.62 -2.19 5.93
CA THR A 15 -8.76 -1.46 4.99
C THR A 15 -7.50 -1.06 5.74
N PHE A 16 -6.34 -1.44 5.22
CA PHE A 16 -5.05 -1.05 5.76
C PHE A 16 -4.61 0.30 5.18
N ALA A 17 -4.66 0.41 3.85
CA ALA A 17 -4.35 1.64 3.15
C ALA A 17 -5.18 1.78 1.88
N GLY A 18 -5.29 3.01 1.39
CA GLY A 18 -5.96 3.34 0.12
C GLY A 18 -7.41 3.82 0.30
N SER A 19 -7.87 4.58 -0.69
CA SER A 19 -9.26 5.07 -0.77
C SER A 19 -9.88 4.78 -2.15
N THR A 20 -9.71 5.73 -3.07
CA THR A 20 -10.18 5.71 -4.46
C THR A 20 -8.99 5.60 -5.42
N LYS A 21 -9.28 5.46 -6.71
CA LYS A 21 -8.24 5.45 -7.75
C LYS A 21 -7.48 6.78 -7.74
N GLY A 22 -6.15 6.71 -7.67
CA GLY A 22 -5.27 7.87 -7.76
C GLY A 22 -3.84 7.50 -7.41
N ARG A 23 -3.02 8.51 -7.11
CA ARG A 23 -1.59 8.35 -6.80
C ARG A 23 -1.17 8.94 -5.45
N THR A 24 -1.98 9.81 -4.86
CA THR A 24 -1.64 10.60 -3.67
C THR A 24 -1.00 9.75 -2.56
N ASP A 25 0.18 10.18 -2.10
CA ASP A 25 0.77 9.68 -0.85
C ASP A 25 -0.09 10.12 0.35
N GLY A 26 0.08 9.47 1.48
CA GLY A 26 -0.66 9.82 2.69
C GLY A 26 -0.49 8.77 3.77
N THR A 27 -1.34 8.85 4.79
CA THR A 27 -1.39 7.86 5.86
C THR A 27 -2.66 7.01 5.72
N GLY A 28 -2.51 5.69 5.77
CA GLY A 28 -3.64 4.74 5.74
C GLY A 28 -4.61 5.01 4.58
N THR A 29 -5.84 5.40 4.89
CA THR A 29 -6.91 5.62 3.90
C THR A 29 -6.80 6.92 3.11
N GLU A 30 -5.93 7.85 3.50
CA GLU A 30 -5.69 9.09 2.73
C GLU A 30 -4.91 8.81 1.44
N ALA A 31 -4.09 7.75 1.44
CA ALA A 31 -3.36 7.33 0.27
C ALA A 31 -4.30 6.88 -0.87
N GLN A 32 -3.83 7.00 -2.10
CA GLN A 32 -4.51 6.54 -3.30
C GLN A 32 -3.60 5.65 -4.13
N PHE A 33 -4.18 4.55 -4.63
CA PHE A 33 -3.53 3.58 -5.50
C PHE A 33 -4.29 3.47 -6.83
N ASN A 34 -3.59 3.05 -7.88
CA ASN A 34 -4.16 2.81 -9.19
C ASN A 34 -3.89 1.37 -9.63
N LEU A 35 -4.90 0.51 -9.43
CA LEU A 35 -4.85 -0.92 -9.71
C LEU A 35 -3.61 -1.59 -9.09
N PRO A 36 -3.51 -1.65 -7.74
CA PRO A 36 -2.42 -2.37 -7.10
C PRO A 36 -2.50 -3.86 -7.42
N HIS A 37 -1.40 -4.46 -7.85
CA HIS A 37 -1.35 -5.84 -8.35
C HIS A 37 -0.84 -6.85 -7.31
N SER A 38 0.08 -6.45 -6.43
CA SER A 38 0.73 -7.36 -5.49
C SER A 38 1.26 -6.61 -4.26
N VAL A 39 1.52 -7.38 -3.19
CA VAL A 39 2.14 -6.90 -1.95
C VAL A 39 3.23 -7.85 -1.46
N ALA A 40 4.27 -7.30 -0.83
CA ALA A 40 5.30 -8.03 -0.10
C ALA A 40 5.58 -7.35 1.24
N VAL A 41 6.05 -8.09 2.24
CA VAL A 41 6.35 -7.57 3.58
C VAL A 41 7.78 -7.92 3.96
N ASP A 42 8.54 -6.97 4.48
CA ASP A 42 9.90 -7.21 4.98
C ASP A 42 9.92 -7.55 6.49
N SER A 43 11.10 -7.85 7.03
CA SER A 43 11.28 -8.20 8.45
C SER A 43 11.04 -7.03 9.41
N GLU A 44 11.04 -5.79 8.93
CA GLU A 44 10.74 -4.58 9.71
C GLU A 44 9.23 -4.28 9.70
N GLY A 45 8.43 -5.05 8.96
CA GLY A 45 6.99 -4.87 8.83
C GLY A 45 6.60 -3.81 7.80
N ASN A 46 7.53 -3.36 6.96
CA ASN A 46 7.17 -2.50 5.83
C ASN A 46 6.44 -3.31 4.77
N VAL A 47 5.40 -2.72 4.18
CA VAL A 47 4.62 -3.34 3.09
C VAL A 47 4.98 -2.65 1.77
N TYR A 48 5.44 -3.42 0.80
CA TYR A 48 5.74 -2.96 -0.55
C TYR A 48 4.57 -3.31 -1.47
N VAL A 49 4.05 -2.32 -2.18
CA VAL A 49 2.89 -2.46 -3.06
C VAL A 49 3.32 -2.18 -4.50
N ALA A 50 3.03 -3.12 -5.40
CA ALA A 50 3.13 -2.88 -6.83
C ALA A 50 1.90 -2.10 -7.30
N ASP A 51 2.03 -0.77 -7.41
CA ASP A 51 0.97 0.15 -7.81
C ASP A 51 0.91 0.25 -9.34
N GLY A 52 0.33 -0.79 -9.95
CA GLY A 52 0.61 -1.21 -11.33
C GLY A 52 0.38 -0.14 -12.40
N PHE A 53 -0.67 0.67 -12.26
CA PHE A 53 -1.02 1.70 -13.24
C PHE A 53 -0.46 3.09 -12.90
N ASN A 54 0.17 3.24 -11.74
CA ASN A 54 1.01 4.39 -11.45
C ASN A 54 2.49 4.13 -11.81
N HIS A 55 2.85 2.89 -12.17
CA HIS A 55 4.22 2.46 -12.48
C HIS A 55 5.19 2.67 -11.30
N LEU A 56 4.70 2.42 -10.07
CA LEU A 56 5.46 2.63 -8.84
C LEU A 56 5.51 1.38 -7.98
N ILE A 57 6.59 1.27 -7.22
CA ILE A 57 6.63 0.48 -5.99
C ILE A 57 6.43 1.44 -4.83
N ARG A 58 5.34 1.27 -4.08
CA ARG A 58 4.98 2.12 -2.94
C ARG A 58 5.37 1.40 -1.66
N LYS A 59 6.03 2.09 -0.71
CA LYS A 59 6.36 1.54 0.60
C LYS A 59 5.37 2.07 1.64
N ILE A 60 4.72 1.19 2.39
CA ILE A 60 3.92 1.52 3.58
C ILE A 60 4.75 1.15 4.81
N THR A 61 5.04 2.11 5.67
CA THR A 61 5.76 1.84 6.93
C THR A 61 4.82 1.26 7.99
N PRO A 62 5.35 0.67 9.08
CA PRO A 62 4.53 0.27 10.23
C PRO A 62 3.74 1.41 10.89
N ALA A 63 4.10 2.66 10.62
CA ALA A 63 3.37 3.86 11.04
C ALA A 63 2.30 4.29 10.01
N ASP A 64 1.92 3.40 9.10
CA ASP A 64 0.92 3.57 8.04
C ASP A 64 1.21 4.68 7.02
N ARG A 65 2.45 5.19 6.99
CA ARG A 65 2.87 6.25 6.05
C ARG A 65 3.30 5.65 4.72
N ILE A 66 2.80 6.20 3.62
CA ILE A 66 3.18 5.83 2.26
C ILE A 66 4.32 6.73 1.77
N GLU A 67 5.36 6.12 1.22
CA GLU A 67 6.48 6.79 0.58
C GLU A 67 6.74 6.20 -0.81
N ASP A 68 6.75 7.06 -1.83
CA ASP A 68 7.25 6.72 -3.17
C ASP A 68 8.75 6.41 -3.08
N ARG A 69 9.14 5.15 -3.33
CA ARG A 69 10.54 4.80 -3.51
C ARG A 69 10.81 4.53 -4.98
N VAL A 70 11.55 5.43 -5.63
CA VAL A 70 12.29 5.08 -6.85
C VAL A 70 13.31 4.05 -6.42
N VAL A 71 13.15 2.80 -6.85
CA VAL A 71 14.25 1.83 -6.79
C VAL A 71 15.26 2.34 -7.81
N SER A 72 16.22 3.17 -7.39
CA SER A 72 17.37 3.49 -8.22
C SER A 72 18.16 2.19 -8.38
N THR A 73 18.32 1.75 -9.63
CA THR A 73 19.24 0.69 -10.05
C THR A 73 20.64 0.94 -9.51
#